data_AF-A0A1F3CP96-F1
#
_entry.id   AF-A0A1F3CP96-F1
#
_cell.length_a   1.000
_cell.length_b   1.000
_cell.length_c   1.000
_cell.angle_alpha   90.00
_cell.angle_beta   90.00
_cell.angle_gamma   90.00
#
_symmetry.space_group_name_H-M   'P 1'
#
loop_
_entity.id
_entity.type
_entity.pdbx_description
1 polymer ?
#
loop_
_entity_poly.entity_id
_entity_poly.type
_entity_poly.pdbx_seq_one_letter_code
_entity_poly.pdbx_strand_id
1 'polypeptide(L)'
;MIKHLKLLFILLLSTLFSCIDGRAPSGINTRVFYSEGDCMPPINISTRVYKPYVGNVYIVEKSIAEQFNDSSFDSLKTISIVTEAVNGGISVLVVPGSYYIIPDTMFCLSCDNFVTIKKDELIEKEFKFFKCTSY
;
A
#
# COMPACT_ATOMS: atom_id res chain seq x y z
N MET A 1 39.89 -10.49 43.74
CA MET A 1 38.50 -10.03 43.93
C MET A 1 37.83 -9.45 42.66
N ILE A 2 38.31 -9.73 41.43
CA ILE A 2 37.77 -9.11 40.19
C ILE A 2 37.15 -10.12 39.20
N LYS A 3 37.34 -11.44 39.40
CA LYS A 3 36.87 -12.46 38.44
C LYS A 3 35.35 -12.64 38.42
N HIS A 4 34.66 -12.45 39.53
CA HIS A 4 33.19 -12.56 39.60
C HIS A 4 32.46 -11.35 39.00
N LEU A 5 33.11 -10.19 38.92
CA LEU A 5 32.53 -8.97 38.34
C LEU A 5 32.36 -9.09 36.81
N LYS A 6 33.27 -9.81 36.13
CA LYS A 6 33.16 -10.10 34.69
C LYS A 6 32.03 -11.06 34.36
N LEU A 7 31.75 -12.03 35.25
CA LEU A 7 30.67 -13.00 35.04
C LEU A 7 29.28 -12.34 35.19
N LEU A 8 29.15 -11.37 36.10
CA LEU A 8 27.93 -10.59 36.27
C LEU A 8 27.61 -9.70 35.06
N PHE A 9 28.64 -9.18 34.39
CA PHE A 9 28.49 -8.31 33.22
C PHE A 9 28.00 -9.06 31.97
N ILE A 10 28.35 -10.34 31.84
CA ILE A 10 27.91 -11.19 30.72
C ILE A 10 26.42 -11.59 30.89
N LEU A 11 25.97 -11.83 32.13
CA LEU A 11 24.58 -12.16 32.42
C LEU A 11 23.63 -10.96 32.22
N LEU A 12 24.13 -9.74 32.41
CA LEU A 12 23.36 -8.50 32.20
C LEU A 12 23.17 -8.14 30.71
N LEU A 13 24.03 -8.66 29.82
CA LEU A 13 23.99 -8.35 28.38
C LEU A 13 22.98 -9.23 27.62
N SER A 14 22.61 -10.39 28.17
CA SER A 14 21.67 -11.34 27.52
C SER A 14 20.19 -10.96 27.64
N THR A 15 19.83 -9.95 28.43
CA THR A 15 18.44 -9.52 28.61
C THR A 15 17.98 -8.42 27.65
N LEU A 16 18.87 -7.91 26.78
CA LEU A 16 18.55 -6.86 25.81
C LEU A 16 17.94 -7.36 24.50
N PHE A 17 17.83 -8.67 24.27
CA PHE A 17 17.07 -9.22 23.14
C PHE A 17 15.60 -9.40 23.53
N SER A 18 14.90 -8.30 23.81
CA SER A 18 13.46 -8.30 24.03
C SER A 18 12.71 -7.94 22.75
N CYS A 19 11.79 -8.84 22.37
CA CYS A 19 10.73 -8.73 21.37
C CYS A 19 11.14 -8.51 19.89
N ILE A 20 11.41 -9.60 19.19
CA ILE A 20 10.75 -9.78 17.89
C ILE A 20 9.39 -10.37 18.25
N ASP A 21 8.35 -9.53 18.26
CA ASP A 21 6.97 -10.00 18.41
C ASP A 21 6.76 -11.01 17.27
N GLY A 22 6.69 -12.32 17.59
CA GLY A 22 6.70 -13.42 16.61
C GLY A 22 5.42 -13.51 15.77
N ARG A 23 4.71 -12.41 15.61
CA ARG A 23 3.52 -12.29 14.77
C ARG A 23 3.98 -12.05 13.34
N ALA A 24 3.36 -12.74 12.41
CA ALA A 24 3.69 -12.52 11.01
C ALA A 24 3.19 -11.13 10.61
N PRO A 25 3.95 -10.38 9.79
CA PRO A 25 3.51 -9.07 9.35
C PRO A 25 2.23 -9.18 8.51
N SER A 26 1.26 -8.27 8.75
CA SER A 26 0.18 -8.00 7.81
C SER A 26 0.59 -6.87 6.86
N GLY A 27 0.28 -7.01 5.58
CA GLY A 27 0.71 -6.00 4.62
C GLY A 27 0.26 -6.22 3.18
N ILE A 28 0.75 -5.35 2.32
CA ILE A 28 0.54 -5.41 0.88
C ILE A 28 1.92 -5.52 0.22
N ASN A 29 2.06 -6.46 -0.70
CA ASN A 29 3.18 -6.61 -1.62
C ASN A 29 2.61 -6.73 -3.04
N THR A 30 2.38 -5.60 -3.70
CA THR A 30 1.56 -5.54 -4.93
C THR A 30 2.27 -4.83 -6.06
N ARG A 31 1.73 -4.99 -7.28
CA ARG A 31 2.14 -4.22 -8.45
C ARG A 31 1.02 -3.30 -8.93
N VAL A 32 1.37 -2.03 -9.10
CA VAL A 32 0.51 -0.99 -9.66
C VAL A 32 0.93 -0.71 -11.11
N PHE A 33 -0.06 -0.73 -11.99
CA PHE A 33 0.11 -0.41 -13.39
C PHE A 33 -0.85 0.72 -13.78
N TYR A 34 -0.40 1.56 -14.69
CA TYR A 34 -1.13 2.74 -15.13
C TYR A 34 -1.13 2.87 -16.65
N SER A 35 -2.20 3.45 -17.17
CA SER A 35 -2.35 3.88 -18.55
C SER A 35 -3.36 5.03 -18.62
N GLU A 36 -3.31 5.80 -19.70
CA GLU A 36 -4.27 6.86 -19.98
C GLU A 36 -4.55 6.92 -21.47
N GLY A 37 -5.75 7.39 -21.85
CA GLY A 37 -6.12 7.53 -23.25
C GLY A 37 -7.56 7.98 -23.48
N ASP A 38 -7.87 8.17 -24.76
CA ASP A 38 -9.16 8.71 -25.23
C ASP A 38 -10.29 7.70 -25.02
N CYS A 39 -11.32 8.03 -24.23
CA CYS A 39 -12.44 7.12 -24.00
C CYS A 39 -13.59 7.27 -25.01
N MET A 40 -13.43 8.12 -26.04
CA MET A 40 -14.37 8.34 -27.12
C MET A 40 -13.72 8.17 -28.51
N PRO A 41 -14.17 7.22 -29.35
CA PRO A 41 -15.27 6.28 -29.11
C PRO A 41 -14.92 5.24 -28.02
N PRO A 42 -15.90 4.50 -27.48
CA PRO A 42 -15.66 3.48 -26.48
C PRO A 42 -14.55 2.51 -26.92
N ILE A 43 -13.42 2.53 -26.22
CA ILE A 43 -12.30 1.64 -26.51
C ILE A 43 -12.56 0.27 -25.88
N ASN A 44 -12.08 -0.78 -26.55
CA ASN A 44 -12.03 -2.10 -25.96
C ASN A 44 -11.06 -2.11 -24.76
N ILE A 45 -11.55 -2.48 -23.58
CA ILE A 45 -10.74 -2.54 -22.35
C ILE A 45 -9.58 -3.54 -22.49
N SER A 46 -9.77 -4.61 -23.27
CA SER A 46 -8.74 -5.65 -23.45
C SER A 46 -7.55 -5.22 -24.30
N THR A 47 -7.67 -4.13 -25.08
CA THR A 47 -6.58 -3.60 -25.91
C THR A 47 -5.73 -2.57 -25.18
N ARG A 48 -6.09 -2.21 -23.95
CA ARG A 48 -5.35 -1.25 -23.14
C ARG A 48 -3.98 -1.81 -22.77
N VAL A 49 -2.95 -1.06 -23.11
CA VAL A 49 -1.56 -1.36 -22.72
C VAL A 49 -1.25 -0.58 -21.44
N TYR A 50 -0.90 -1.30 -20.38
CA TYR A 50 -0.52 -0.73 -19.11
C TYR A 50 0.99 -0.78 -18.91
N LYS A 51 1.54 0.24 -18.26
CA LYS A 51 2.95 0.31 -17.89
C LYS A 51 3.09 0.25 -16.37
N PRO A 52 4.20 -0.28 -15.83
CA PRO A 52 4.47 -0.20 -14.40
C PRO A 52 4.42 1.26 -13.94
N TYR A 53 3.67 1.53 -12.87
CA TYR A 53 3.51 2.88 -12.35
C TYR A 53 4.76 3.34 -11.58
N VAL A 54 5.08 4.63 -11.68
CA VAL A 54 6.15 5.27 -10.89
C VAL A 54 5.59 6.52 -10.26
N GLY A 55 5.67 6.63 -8.94
CA GLY A 55 5.13 7.76 -8.18
C GLY A 55 4.41 7.35 -6.90
N ASN A 56 3.75 8.30 -6.25
CA ASN A 56 3.08 8.06 -4.98
C ASN A 56 1.81 7.23 -5.15
N VAL A 57 1.61 6.32 -4.21
CA VAL A 57 0.40 5.53 -4.04
C VAL A 57 -0.12 5.75 -2.63
N TYR A 58 -1.41 6.06 -2.56
CA TYR A 58 -2.15 6.31 -1.35
C TYR A 58 -2.94 5.06 -0.99
N ILE A 59 -2.76 4.61 0.25
CA ILE A 59 -3.45 3.46 0.81
C ILE A 59 -4.44 4.01 1.83
N VAL A 60 -5.71 4.00 1.42
CA VAL A 60 -6.78 4.68 2.14
C VAL A 60 -7.70 3.63 2.71
N GLU A 61 -8.00 3.70 4.02
CA GLU A 61 -8.99 2.81 4.61
C GLU A 61 -10.34 2.98 3.92
N LYS A 62 -10.99 1.87 3.57
CA LYS A 62 -12.26 1.86 2.82
C LYS A 62 -13.34 2.69 3.52
N SER A 63 -13.47 2.51 4.84
CA SER A 63 -14.44 3.21 5.68
C SER A 63 -14.26 4.73 5.63
N ILE A 64 -13.02 5.21 5.52
CA ILE A 64 -12.67 6.62 5.37
C ILE A 64 -12.96 7.06 3.95
N ALA A 65 -12.41 6.37 2.94
CA ALA A 65 -12.52 6.74 1.54
C ALA A 65 -13.99 6.94 1.08
N GLU A 66 -14.90 6.07 1.52
CA GLU A 66 -16.33 6.11 1.15
C GLU A 66 -17.08 7.32 1.74
N GLN A 67 -16.48 8.08 2.67
CA GLN A 67 -17.04 9.33 3.19
C GLN A 67 -16.69 10.55 2.32
N PHE A 68 -15.80 10.38 1.34
CA PHE A 68 -15.29 11.46 0.51
C PHE A 68 -15.66 11.26 -0.96
N ASN A 69 -15.64 12.36 -1.70
CA ASN A 69 -15.78 12.39 -3.14
C ASN A 69 -14.46 12.85 -3.80
N ASP A 70 -14.42 12.85 -5.13
CA ASP A 70 -13.23 13.23 -5.91
C ASP A 70 -12.70 14.63 -5.58
N SER A 71 -13.60 15.60 -5.39
CA SER A 71 -13.22 16.97 -4.98
C SER A 71 -12.52 17.05 -3.61
N SER A 72 -12.51 15.96 -2.84
CA SER A 72 -11.84 15.86 -1.55
C SER A 72 -10.58 15.00 -1.59
N PHE A 73 -10.08 14.63 -2.77
CA PHE A 73 -8.94 13.73 -2.87
C PHE A 73 -7.69 14.27 -2.17
N ASP A 74 -7.42 15.58 -2.25
CA ASP A 74 -6.30 16.18 -1.53
C ASP A 74 -6.43 16.03 -0.01
N SER A 75 -7.64 16.14 0.53
CA SER A 75 -7.90 15.85 1.95
C SER A 75 -7.64 14.38 2.28
N LEU A 76 -8.07 13.45 1.42
CA LEU A 76 -7.80 12.02 1.58
C LEU A 76 -6.29 11.71 1.60
N LYS A 77 -5.50 12.38 0.76
CA LYS A 77 -4.04 12.19 0.74
C LYS A 77 -3.42 12.46 2.11
N THR A 78 -3.89 13.50 2.82
CA THR A 78 -3.34 13.89 4.14
C THR A 78 -3.56 12.88 5.25
N ILE A 79 -4.59 12.03 5.14
CA ILE A 79 -4.98 11.04 6.16
C ILE A 79 -4.68 9.60 5.73
N SER A 80 -4.00 9.42 4.59
CA SER A 80 -3.69 8.13 4.01
C SER A 80 -2.27 7.68 4.34
N ILE A 81 -2.03 6.37 4.22
CA ILE A 81 -0.67 5.84 4.24
C ILE A 81 -0.09 6.07 2.84
N VAL A 82 1.04 6.80 2.77
CA VAL A 82 1.71 7.13 1.51
C VAL A 82 2.90 6.20 1.31
N THR A 83 3.02 5.63 0.11
CA THR A 83 4.21 4.87 -0.31
C THR A 83 4.57 5.20 -1.75
N GLU A 84 5.84 5.06 -2.10
CA GLU A 84 6.30 5.26 -3.48
C GLU A 84 6.31 3.94 -4.25
N ALA A 85 5.69 3.93 -5.43
CA ALA A 85 5.81 2.84 -6.38
C ALA A 85 7.07 3.00 -7.23
N VAL A 86 7.94 2.00 -7.21
CA VAL A 86 9.12 1.92 -8.07
C VAL A 86 8.95 0.76 -9.03
N ASN A 87 8.89 1.07 -10.33
CA ASN A 87 8.62 0.07 -11.38
C ASN A 87 7.34 -0.75 -11.10
N GLY A 88 6.31 -0.06 -10.63
CA GLY A 88 5.02 -0.60 -10.23
C GLY A 88 5.01 -1.28 -8.87
N GLY A 89 6.14 -1.67 -8.30
CA GLY A 89 6.17 -2.39 -7.02
C GLY A 89 5.91 -1.48 -5.83
N ILE A 90 5.02 -1.91 -4.92
CA ILE A 90 4.89 -1.33 -3.57
C ILE A 90 4.92 -2.46 -2.54
N SER A 91 5.58 -2.21 -1.41
CA SER A 91 5.58 -3.10 -0.25
C SER A 91 5.40 -2.27 1.02
N VAL A 92 4.37 -2.58 1.79
CA VAL A 92 3.98 -1.78 2.97
C VAL A 92 3.28 -2.64 4.00
N LEU A 93 3.65 -2.47 5.27
CA LEU A 93 2.97 -3.10 6.38
C LEU A 93 1.77 -2.25 6.78
N VAL A 94 0.62 -2.88 6.94
CA VAL A 94 -0.61 -2.22 7.36
C VAL A 94 -1.35 -3.10 8.37
N VAL A 95 -2.14 -2.47 9.23
CA VAL A 95 -3.00 -3.21 10.14
C VAL A 95 -4.07 -3.98 9.35
N PRO A 96 -4.63 -5.08 9.91
CA PRO A 96 -5.74 -5.77 9.27
C PRO A 96 -6.93 -4.82 9.03
N GLY A 97 -7.50 -4.87 7.83
CA GLY A 97 -8.50 -3.90 7.39
C GLY A 97 -8.81 -4.00 5.91
N SER A 98 -9.66 -3.10 5.41
CA SER A 98 -9.95 -2.97 3.98
C SER A 98 -9.47 -1.63 3.47
N TYR A 99 -8.77 -1.65 2.33
CA TYR A 99 -8.07 -0.49 1.80
C TYR A 99 -8.30 -0.32 0.31
N TYR A 100 -8.41 0.93 -0.12
CA TYR A 100 -8.23 1.33 -1.51
C TYR A 100 -6.77 1.65 -1.78
N ILE A 101 -6.31 1.25 -2.95
CA ILE A 101 -5.00 1.58 -3.50
C ILE A 101 -5.23 2.63 -4.59
N ILE A 102 -4.68 3.82 -4.44
CA ILE A 102 -4.98 4.96 -5.30
C ILE A 102 -3.67 5.61 -5.74
N PRO A 103 -3.31 5.59 -7.04
CA PRO A 103 -2.15 6.34 -7.53
C PRO A 103 -2.43 7.85 -7.47
N ASP A 104 -1.39 8.66 -7.31
CA ASP A 104 -1.53 10.13 -7.22
C ASP A 104 -2.16 10.78 -8.47
N THR A 105 -2.09 10.09 -9.61
CA THR A 105 -2.54 10.60 -10.91
C THR A 105 -4.05 10.55 -11.13
N MET A 106 -4.81 9.84 -10.30
CA MET A 106 -6.27 9.75 -10.39
C MET A 106 -6.93 9.31 -9.08
N PHE A 107 -8.10 9.86 -8.79
CA PHE A 107 -9.00 9.33 -7.78
C PHE A 107 -9.96 8.32 -8.41
N CYS A 108 -10.10 7.14 -7.81
CA CYS A 108 -11.12 6.18 -8.21
C CYS A 108 -11.41 5.21 -7.06
N LEU A 109 -12.67 5.13 -6.62
CA LEU A 109 -13.12 4.17 -5.61
C LEU A 109 -13.85 2.96 -6.21
N SER A 110 -14.05 2.94 -7.53
CA SER A 110 -14.79 1.90 -8.26
C SER A 110 -13.92 1.02 -9.16
N CYS A 111 -12.59 1.20 -9.17
CA CYS A 111 -11.68 0.60 -10.15
C CYS A 111 -11.17 -0.82 -9.76
N ASP A 112 -11.96 -1.63 -9.05
CA ASP A 112 -11.51 -2.92 -8.45
C ASP A 112 -10.23 -2.82 -7.59
N ASN A 113 -9.91 -1.60 -7.18
CA ASN A 113 -8.65 -1.20 -6.55
C ASN A 113 -8.68 -1.31 -5.02
N PHE A 114 -9.53 -2.20 -4.50
CA PHE A 114 -9.60 -2.48 -3.09
C PHE A 114 -9.00 -3.85 -2.75
N VAL A 115 -8.54 -3.97 -1.50
CA VAL A 115 -8.08 -5.21 -0.87
C VAL A 115 -8.56 -5.28 0.57
N THR A 116 -8.75 -6.51 1.06
CA THR A 116 -8.97 -6.79 2.48
C THR A 116 -7.81 -7.63 2.98
N ILE A 117 -7.18 -7.18 4.06
CA ILE A 117 -5.99 -7.79 4.65
C ILE A 117 -6.38 -8.31 6.02
N LYS A 118 -6.15 -9.60 6.25
CA LYS A 118 -6.37 -10.23 7.55
C LYS A 118 -5.09 -10.15 8.38
N LYS A 119 -5.24 -10.55 9.64
CA LYS A 119 -4.10 -10.70 10.54
C LYS A 119 -3.15 -11.75 9.99
N ASP A 120 -1.85 -11.46 10.06
CA ASP A 120 -0.77 -12.36 9.66
C ASP A 120 -0.81 -12.69 8.14
N GLU A 121 -1.36 -11.78 7.32
CA GLU A 121 -1.53 -11.96 5.86
C GLU A 121 -0.79 -10.88 5.06
N LEU A 122 0.02 -11.31 4.09
CA LEU A 122 0.61 -10.47 3.07
C LEU A 122 -0.15 -10.65 1.76
N ILE A 123 -0.81 -9.59 1.28
CA ILE A 123 -1.56 -9.64 0.03
C ILE A 123 -0.65 -9.39 -1.17
N GLU A 124 -0.68 -10.31 -2.13
CA GLU A 124 -0.08 -10.17 -3.45
C GLU A 124 -1.19 -10.05 -4.50
N LYS A 125 -1.32 -8.86 -5.09
CA LYS A 125 -2.32 -8.55 -6.12
C LYS A 125 -1.66 -7.70 -7.20
N GLU A 126 -2.34 -7.51 -8.33
CA GLU A 126 -2.01 -6.46 -9.28
C GLU A 126 -3.17 -5.49 -9.39
N PHE A 127 -2.86 -4.20 -9.49
CA PHE A 127 -3.84 -3.14 -9.70
C PHE A 127 -3.55 -2.43 -11.01
N LYS A 128 -4.59 -2.26 -11.84
CA LYS A 128 -4.48 -1.62 -13.15
C LYS A 128 -5.42 -0.43 -13.19
N PHE A 129 -4.85 0.75 -13.44
CA PHE A 129 -5.55 2.01 -13.47
C PHE A 129 -5.55 2.57 -14.89
N PHE A 130 -6.71 2.99 -15.37
CA PHE A 130 -6.86 3.64 -16.66
C PHE A 130 -7.54 4.99 -16.50
N LYS A 131 -6.86 6.07 -16.86
CA LYS A 131 -7.44 7.43 -16.85
C LYS A 131 -7.96 7.79 -18.23
N CYS A 132 -9.24 8.14 -18.32
CA CYS A 132 -9.79 8.73 -19.53
C CYS A 132 -9.27 10.17 -19.69
N THR A 133 -8.81 10.52 -20.88
CA THR A 133 -8.38 11.89 -21.22
C THR A 133 -9.47 12.71 -21.91
N SER A 134 -10.60 12.08 -22.22
CA SER A 134 -11.76 12.60 -22.94
C SER A 134 -13.01 11.83 -22.50
N TYR A 135 -14.17 12.50 -22.54
CA TYR A 135 -15.47 11.99 -22.08
C TYR A 135 -16.59 12.41 -23.02
#